data_AF-A0A3D2ME72-F1
#
_entry.id   AF-A0A3D2ME72-F1
#
_cell.length_a   1.000
_cell.length_b   1.000
_cell.length_c   1.000
_cell.angle_alpha   90.00
_cell.angle_beta   90.00
_cell.angle_gamma   90.00
#
_symmetry.space_group_name_H-M   'P 1'
#
loop_
_entity.id
_entity.type
_entity.pdbx_description
1 polymer ?
#
loop_
_entity_poly.entity_id
_entity_poly.type
_entity_poly.pdbx_seq_one_letter_code
_entity_poly.pdbx_strand_id
1 'polypeptide(L)'
;MKNKKSIIILISIILTVIAIYIIIYFSSLGYNLKSETYEYNGNNYKIKLGVPKLSFMKKRNDKNFSYKNIRNTKILKREIASYLNTLEKKNCNNTTYYYDRNNNFTILDYSVNNKFIYNTISYSVYYSDLCKTEAIIANKNKLGNTTGIYTINGGTVSIQEEWDIKFDGTFMDNSKVIDTKNGYKFKANLNIYLAIRTPDKKFDTKYLEMSRGTYEIKDDKLYYYRENIEQQSDDINIPKVSVFKIEGNTLILQNNYLEKYQKNIIFKSPTIK
;
A
#
# COMPACT_ATOMS: atom_id res chain seq x y z
N MET A 1 51.69 49.05 -26.43
CA MET A 1 51.93 47.60 -26.15
C MET A 1 51.14 47.01 -24.96
N LYS A 2 50.27 47.75 -24.24
CA LYS A 2 49.52 47.22 -23.08
C LYS A 2 48.30 46.33 -23.42
N ASN A 3 47.75 46.39 -24.65
CA ASN A 3 46.50 45.68 -24.98
C ASN A 3 46.64 44.21 -25.37
N LYS A 4 47.75 43.78 -26.01
CA LYS A 4 47.89 42.38 -26.47
C LYS A 4 47.97 41.38 -25.32
N LYS A 5 48.68 41.71 -24.22
CA LYS A 5 48.75 40.85 -23.02
C LYS A 5 47.40 40.72 -22.31
N SER A 6 46.65 41.81 -22.12
CA SER A 6 45.30 41.74 -21.52
C SER A 6 44.32 40.93 -22.36
N ILE A 7 44.38 41.04 -23.69
CA ILE A 7 43.53 40.26 -24.60
C ILE A 7 43.87 38.76 -24.50
N ILE A 8 45.15 38.39 -24.47
CA ILE A 8 45.58 36.99 -24.31
C ILE A 8 45.12 36.41 -22.97
N ILE A 9 45.23 37.19 -21.88
CA ILE A 9 44.76 36.78 -20.55
C ILE A 9 43.23 36.56 -20.58
N LEU A 10 42.47 37.46 -21.20
CA LEU A 10 41.02 37.33 -21.32
C LEU A 10 40.60 36.07 -22.10
N ILE A 11 41.25 35.79 -23.23
CA ILE A 11 41.00 34.58 -24.04
C ILE A 11 41.33 33.32 -23.24
N SER A 12 42.45 33.33 -22.51
CA SER A 12 42.84 32.21 -21.64
C SER A 12 41.79 31.93 -20.55
N ILE A 13 41.24 32.97 -19.93
CA ILE A 13 40.17 32.84 -18.94
C ILE A 13 38.92 32.21 -19.57
N ILE A 14 38.49 32.68 -20.75
CA ILE A 14 37.32 32.15 -21.45
C ILE A 14 37.50 30.67 -21.78
N LEU A 15 38.65 30.29 -22.33
CA LEU A 15 38.97 28.90 -22.65
C LEU A 15 38.97 28.02 -21.39
N THR A 16 39.52 28.53 -20.29
CA THR A 16 39.53 27.83 -18.99
C THR A 16 38.11 27.60 -18.48
N VAL A 17 37.23 28.60 -18.58
CA VAL A 17 35.82 28.49 -18.17
C VAL A 17 35.09 27.46 -19.04
N ILE A 18 35.32 27.45 -20.35
CA ILE A 18 34.74 26.47 -21.28
C ILE A 18 35.22 25.05 -20.93
N ALA A 19 36.51 24.87 -20.66
CA ALA A 19 37.07 23.58 -20.28
C ALA A 19 36.44 23.06 -18.97
N ILE A 20 36.34 23.92 -17.94
CA ILE A 20 35.68 23.58 -16.67
C ILE A 20 34.21 23.20 -16.90
N TYR A 21 33.50 23.97 -17.73
CA TYR A 21 32.10 23.68 -18.06
C TYR A 21 31.95 22.30 -18.72
N ILE A 22 32.79 21.94 -19.69
CA ILE A 22 32.77 20.63 -20.36
C ILE A 22 33.04 19.50 -19.36
N ILE A 23 34.04 19.66 -18.47
CA ILE A 23 34.34 18.68 -17.43
C ILE A 23 33.12 18.48 -16.53
N ILE A 24 32.51 19.56 -16.02
CA ILE A 24 31.32 19.48 -15.18
C ILE A 24 30.16 18.83 -15.94
N TYR A 25 29.96 19.20 -17.21
CA TYR A 25 28.87 18.71 -18.05
C TYR A 25 28.87 17.18 -18.19
N PHE A 26 30.04 16.56 -18.30
CA PHE A 26 30.18 15.09 -18.43
C PHE A 26 30.47 14.35 -17.12
N SER A 27 30.73 15.07 -16.02
CA SER A 27 31.08 14.47 -14.72
C SER A 27 29.90 13.77 -14.02
N SER A 28 30.14 12.53 -13.56
CA SER A 28 29.24 11.77 -12.68
C SER A 28 29.57 12.10 -11.22
N LEU A 29 28.74 12.91 -10.58
CA LEU A 29 28.95 13.43 -9.22
C LEU A 29 28.04 12.76 -8.18
N GLY A 30 27.05 11.98 -8.64
CA GLY A 30 26.02 11.36 -7.83
C GLY A 30 24.88 12.32 -7.47
N TYR A 31 24.08 11.93 -6.48
CA TYR A 31 22.94 12.70 -5.99
C TYR A 31 23.11 13.04 -4.50
N ASN A 32 22.37 14.06 -4.04
CA ASN A 32 22.19 14.38 -2.63
C ASN A 32 20.74 14.08 -2.24
N LEU A 33 20.52 13.56 -1.05
CA LEU A 33 19.18 13.46 -0.48
C LEU A 33 18.74 14.85 -0.02
N LYS A 34 17.75 15.43 -0.70
CA LYS A 34 17.13 16.70 -0.31
C LYS A 34 15.82 16.43 0.40
N SER A 35 15.69 16.95 1.61
CA SER A 35 14.44 16.92 2.37
C SER A 35 13.48 17.94 1.78
N GLU A 36 12.28 17.48 1.43
CA GLU A 36 11.23 18.29 0.84
C GLU A 36 9.95 18.18 1.65
N THR A 37 9.22 19.28 1.80
CA THR A 37 7.90 19.28 2.43
C THR A 37 6.84 19.03 1.38
N TYR A 38 6.03 18.00 1.62
CA TYR A 38 4.85 17.62 0.85
C TYR A 38 3.60 17.83 1.70
N GLU A 39 2.66 18.64 1.21
CA GLU A 39 1.40 18.88 1.89
C GLU A 39 0.36 17.87 1.39
N TYR A 40 -0.32 17.18 2.31
CA TYR A 40 -1.37 16.22 1.98
C TYR A 40 -2.43 16.21 3.08
N ASN A 41 -3.70 16.39 2.69
CA ASN A 41 -4.84 16.47 3.61
C ASN A 41 -4.61 17.46 4.77
N GLY A 42 -4.05 18.63 4.49
CA GLY A 42 -3.76 19.68 5.49
C GLY A 42 -2.56 19.39 6.41
N ASN A 43 -1.86 18.27 6.21
CA ASN A 43 -0.67 17.90 6.99
C ASN A 43 0.59 18.05 6.16
N ASN A 44 1.69 18.44 6.82
CA ASN A 44 3.00 18.60 6.20
C ASN A 44 3.88 17.38 6.49
N TYR A 45 4.26 16.66 5.43
CA TYR A 45 5.13 15.50 5.49
C TYR A 45 6.51 15.82 4.93
N LYS A 46 7.55 15.20 5.48
CA LYS A 46 8.92 15.33 4.99
C LYS A 46 9.28 14.12 4.15
N ILE A 47 9.58 14.33 2.88
CA ILE A 47 10.08 13.31 1.95
C ILE A 47 11.55 13.58 1.64
N LYS A 48 12.29 12.58 1.18
CA LYS A 48 13.71 12.72 0.81
C LYS A 48 13.92 12.31 -0.64
N LEU A 49 14.15 13.29 -1.51
CA LEU A 49 14.39 13.05 -2.93
C LEU A 49 15.88 13.00 -3.24
N GLY A 50 16.30 12.02 -4.04
CA GLY A 50 17.64 11.95 -4.61
C GLY A 50 17.77 12.95 -5.75
N VAL A 51 18.40 14.09 -5.47
CA VAL A 51 18.57 15.16 -6.44
C VAL A 51 20.03 15.17 -6.91
N PRO A 52 20.30 14.98 -8.22
CA PRO A 52 21.65 15.10 -8.79
C PRO A 52 22.42 16.30 -8.25
N LYS A 53 23.71 16.14 -7.92
CA LYS A 53 24.54 17.24 -7.42
C LYS A 53 24.58 18.40 -8.42
N LEU A 54 24.82 19.61 -7.91
CA LEU A 54 24.78 20.87 -8.66
C LEU A 54 23.40 21.23 -9.24
N SER A 55 22.32 20.59 -8.78
CA SER A 55 20.98 21.00 -9.18
C SER A 55 20.52 22.26 -8.45
N PHE A 56 19.91 23.18 -9.19
CA PHE A 56 19.50 24.52 -8.76
C PHE A 56 18.06 24.83 -9.19
N MET A 57 17.55 26.02 -8.81
CA MET A 57 16.21 26.52 -9.16
C MET A 57 15.09 25.48 -8.94
N LYS A 58 14.95 25.04 -7.69
CA LYS A 58 13.84 24.18 -7.27
C LYS A 58 12.50 24.87 -7.58
N LYS A 59 11.57 24.13 -8.16
CA LYS A 59 10.14 24.48 -8.18
C LYS A 59 9.33 23.35 -7.56
N ARG A 60 8.28 23.70 -6.83
CA ARG A 60 7.31 22.76 -6.26
C ARG A 60 5.91 23.19 -6.67
N ASN A 61 5.10 22.23 -7.12
CA ASN A 61 3.68 22.40 -7.34
C ASN A 61 2.95 21.18 -6.77
N ASP A 62 2.38 21.33 -5.57
CA ASP A 62 1.75 20.24 -4.81
C ASP A 62 2.67 19.01 -4.71
N LYS A 63 2.30 17.91 -5.38
CA LYS A 63 3.05 16.64 -5.42
C LYS A 63 4.19 16.58 -6.43
N ASN A 64 4.46 17.67 -7.16
CA ASN A 64 5.46 17.69 -8.22
C ASN A 64 6.65 18.56 -7.82
N PHE A 65 7.84 17.99 -7.93
CA PHE A 65 9.11 18.63 -7.61
C PHE A 65 9.97 18.69 -8.87
N SER A 66 10.60 19.83 -9.13
CA SER A 66 11.53 19.94 -10.24
C SER A 66 12.77 20.75 -9.90
N TYR A 67 13.87 20.39 -10.54
CA TYR A 67 15.18 21.01 -10.37
C TYR A 67 15.85 21.18 -11.73
N LYS A 68 16.62 22.26 -11.87
CA LYS A 68 17.44 22.48 -13.07
C LYS A 68 18.85 21.95 -12.85
N ASN A 69 19.49 21.45 -13.90
CA ASN A 69 20.88 21.03 -13.86
C ASN A 69 21.53 21.21 -15.24
N ILE A 70 22.75 21.74 -15.28
CA ILE A 70 23.45 21.98 -16.56
C ILE A 70 24.10 20.72 -17.13
N ARG A 71 24.30 19.67 -16.32
CA ARG A 71 25.05 18.46 -16.72
C ARG A 71 24.29 17.59 -17.70
N ASN A 72 25.00 16.81 -18.49
CA ASN A 72 24.46 15.95 -19.54
C ASN A 72 23.30 15.05 -19.09
N THR A 73 22.24 14.96 -19.90
CA THR A 73 21.03 14.19 -19.57
C THR A 73 21.30 12.70 -19.33
N LYS A 74 22.24 12.07 -20.03
CA LYS A 74 22.59 10.65 -19.83
C LYS A 74 23.20 10.42 -18.45
N ILE A 75 24.04 11.35 -17.99
CA ILE A 75 24.62 11.31 -16.63
C ILE A 75 23.52 11.50 -15.59
N LEU A 76 22.67 12.51 -15.76
CA LEU A 76 21.56 12.76 -14.83
C LEU A 76 20.59 11.58 -14.72
N LYS A 77 20.19 10.98 -15.85
CA LYS A 77 19.33 9.79 -15.88
C LYS A 77 19.96 8.62 -15.11
N ARG A 78 21.28 8.41 -15.24
CA ARG A 78 22.01 7.37 -14.52
C ARG A 78 22.05 7.62 -13.02
N GLU A 79 22.28 8.85 -12.60
CA GLU A 79 22.30 9.21 -11.18
C GLU A 79 20.91 9.08 -10.52
N ILE A 80 19.85 9.46 -11.24
CA ILE A 80 18.47 9.24 -10.79
C ILE A 80 18.18 7.74 -10.71
N ALA A 81 18.54 6.95 -11.73
CA ALA A 81 18.36 5.51 -11.69
C ALA A 81 19.10 4.86 -10.52
N SER A 82 20.31 5.35 -10.20
CA SER A 82 21.08 4.93 -9.03
C SER A 82 20.31 5.20 -7.74
N TYR A 83 19.75 6.41 -7.58
CA TYR A 83 18.87 6.73 -6.45
C TYR A 83 17.63 5.82 -6.39
N LEU A 84 16.90 5.70 -7.49
CA LEU A 84 15.67 4.89 -7.54
C LEU A 84 15.92 3.41 -7.22
N ASN A 85 17.10 2.88 -7.56
CA ASN A 85 17.48 1.50 -7.19
C ASN A 85 17.73 1.32 -5.68
N THR A 86 17.86 2.39 -4.90
CA THR A 86 17.92 2.32 -3.44
C THR A 86 16.53 2.20 -2.80
N LEU A 87 15.47 2.44 -3.57
CA LEU A 87 14.09 2.38 -3.12
C LEU A 87 13.48 1.00 -3.35
N GLU A 88 12.44 0.68 -2.59
CA GLU A 88 11.70 -0.56 -2.75
C GLU A 88 10.86 -0.49 -4.02
N LYS A 89 11.07 -1.44 -4.94
CA LYS A 89 10.26 -1.54 -6.16
C LYS A 89 8.95 -2.24 -5.84
N LYS A 90 7.83 -1.56 -6.05
CA LYS A 90 6.47 -2.11 -5.91
C LYS A 90 5.81 -2.18 -7.28
N ASN A 91 5.06 -3.24 -7.53
CA ASN A 91 4.30 -3.39 -8.76
C ASN A 91 2.81 -3.52 -8.41
N CYS A 92 2.00 -2.61 -8.92
CA CYS A 92 0.56 -2.64 -8.83
C CYS A 92 -0.04 -2.01 -10.09
N ASN A 93 -1.21 -2.48 -10.54
CA ASN A 93 -1.89 -1.99 -11.74
C ASN A 93 -0.98 -1.95 -13.00
N ASN A 94 -0.18 -3.01 -13.20
CA ASN A 94 0.79 -3.13 -14.30
C ASN A 94 1.84 -1.99 -14.34
N THR A 95 2.02 -1.25 -13.25
CA THR A 95 2.96 -0.14 -13.15
C THR A 95 3.96 -0.40 -12.02
N THR A 96 5.24 -0.14 -12.28
CA THR A 96 6.28 -0.22 -11.25
C THR A 96 6.51 1.15 -10.62
N TYR A 97 6.33 1.22 -9.31
CA TYR A 97 6.58 2.40 -8.50
C TYR A 97 7.78 2.19 -7.58
N TYR A 98 8.35 3.30 -7.10
CA TYR A 98 9.49 3.30 -6.19
C TYR A 98 9.07 3.84 -4.83
N TYR A 99 9.06 2.98 -3.82
CA TYR A 99 8.60 3.28 -2.48
C TYR A 99 9.77 3.48 -1.50
N ASP A 100 9.77 4.61 -0.80
CA ASP A 100 10.68 4.86 0.33
C ASP A 100 9.97 4.49 1.63
N ARG A 101 10.32 3.31 2.17
CA ARG A 101 9.76 2.80 3.42
C ARG A 101 10.10 3.67 4.64
N ASN A 102 11.27 4.30 4.65
CA ASN A 102 11.75 5.06 5.82
C ASN A 102 11.04 6.42 5.93
N ASN A 103 10.72 7.03 4.79
CA ASN A 103 10.04 8.32 4.74
C ASN A 103 8.56 8.21 4.31
N ASN A 104 8.06 6.98 4.11
CA ASN A 104 6.68 6.64 3.77
C ASN A 104 6.12 7.45 2.58
N PHE A 105 6.78 7.39 1.43
CA PHE A 105 6.27 8.00 0.19
C PHE A 105 6.62 7.17 -1.03
N THR A 106 5.84 7.33 -2.09
CA THR A 106 6.01 6.66 -3.38
C THR A 106 6.36 7.67 -4.46
N ILE A 107 7.35 7.37 -5.30
CA ILE A 107 7.60 8.10 -6.54
C ILE A 107 6.70 7.52 -7.62
N LEU A 108 5.79 8.35 -8.12
CA LEU A 108 4.82 8.01 -9.16
C LEU A 108 5.44 8.07 -10.56
N ASP A 109 6.22 9.12 -10.80
CA ASP A 109 6.85 9.39 -12.08
C ASP A 109 8.13 10.20 -11.89
N TYR A 110 9.04 10.08 -12.84
CA TYR A 110 10.27 10.86 -12.89
C TYR A 110 10.71 11.11 -14.34
N SER A 111 11.31 12.27 -14.59
CA SER A 111 11.84 12.59 -15.92
C SER A 111 13.07 13.48 -15.89
N VAL A 112 13.87 13.39 -16.96
CA VAL A 112 15.00 14.30 -17.25
C VAL A 112 14.80 14.85 -18.65
N ASN A 113 14.30 16.07 -18.70
CA ASN A 113 13.96 16.75 -19.94
C ASN A 113 15.08 17.71 -20.35
N ASN A 114 15.53 17.57 -21.60
CA ASN A 114 16.55 18.43 -22.17
C ASN A 114 15.99 19.81 -22.50
N LYS A 115 16.73 20.87 -22.15
CA LYS A 115 16.51 22.21 -22.72
C LYS A 115 17.85 22.80 -23.13
N PHE A 116 17.82 23.84 -23.96
CA PHE A 116 19.01 24.41 -24.60
C PHE A 116 20.16 24.75 -23.64
N ILE A 117 19.86 25.32 -22.47
CA ILE A 117 20.88 25.80 -21.51
C ILE A 117 20.99 24.89 -20.28
N TYR A 118 19.93 24.14 -19.97
CA TYR A 118 19.84 23.32 -18.78
C TYR A 118 18.84 22.19 -18.96
N ASN A 119 19.02 21.13 -18.20
CA ASN A 119 18.09 20.03 -18.08
C ASN A 119 17.14 20.26 -16.90
N THR A 120 15.92 19.76 -17.02
CA THR A 120 14.94 19.75 -15.92
C THR A 120 14.75 18.33 -15.44
N ILE A 121 15.03 18.11 -14.16
CA ILE A 121 14.75 16.87 -13.44
C ILE A 121 13.41 17.07 -12.74
N SER A 122 12.47 16.15 -12.94
CA SER A 122 11.15 16.22 -12.32
C SER A 122 10.83 14.92 -11.59
N TYR A 123 10.14 15.04 -10.46
CA TYR A 123 9.56 13.95 -9.70
C TYR A 123 8.09 14.25 -9.43
N SER A 124 7.22 13.25 -9.59
CA SER A 124 5.87 13.25 -9.06
C SER A 124 5.80 12.22 -7.93
N VAL A 125 5.21 12.58 -6.80
CA VAL A 125 5.18 11.72 -5.61
C VAL A 125 3.77 11.52 -5.08
N TYR A 126 3.62 10.54 -4.20
CA TYR A 126 2.43 10.27 -3.41
C TYR A 126 2.83 9.99 -1.98
N TYR A 127 2.07 10.54 -1.02
CA TYR A 127 2.29 10.21 0.39
C TYR A 127 1.77 8.82 0.68
N SER A 128 2.56 8.02 1.39
CA SER A 128 2.37 6.60 1.67
C SER A 128 2.73 5.62 0.53
N ASP A 129 2.64 4.33 0.85
CA ASP A 129 2.69 3.22 -0.11
C ASP A 129 1.40 3.23 -0.96
N LEU A 130 1.55 3.66 -2.22
CA LEU A 130 0.43 3.73 -3.17
C LEU A 130 -0.20 2.35 -3.38
N CYS A 131 0.61 1.32 -3.64
CA CYS A 131 0.12 -0.01 -3.95
C CYS A 131 -0.65 -0.63 -2.78
N LYS A 132 -0.18 -0.40 -1.54
CA LYS A 132 -0.92 -0.82 -0.34
C LYS A 132 -2.24 -0.07 -0.20
N THR A 133 -2.25 1.23 -0.46
CA THR A 133 -3.46 2.06 -0.38
C THR A 133 -4.51 1.61 -1.39
N GLU A 134 -4.11 1.38 -2.63
CA GLU A 134 -4.99 0.85 -3.68
C GLU A 134 -5.52 -0.54 -3.34
N ALA A 135 -4.68 -1.43 -2.79
CA ALA A 135 -5.11 -2.75 -2.35
C ALA A 135 -6.18 -2.68 -1.23
N ILE A 136 -6.02 -1.77 -0.26
CA ILE A 136 -7.01 -1.53 0.79
C ILE A 136 -8.33 -1.05 0.20
N ILE A 137 -8.29 -0.09 -0.72
CA ILE A 137 -9.50 0.46 -1.35
C ILE A 137 -10.21 -0.61 -2.18
N ALA A 138 -9.46 -1.36 -3.01
CA ALA A 138 -10.02 -2.45 -3.81
C ALA A 138 -10.68 -3.51 -2.94
N ASN A 139 -10.03 -3.89 -1.83
CA ASN A 139 -10.58 -4.83 -0.86
C ASN A 139 -11.89 -4.29 -0.25
N LYS A 140 -11.88 -3.08 0.29
CA LYS A 140 -13.06 -2.43 0.88
C LYS A 140 -14.23 -2.35 -0.08
N ASN A 141 -13.97 -2.04 -1.35
CA ASN A 141 -14.99 -1.98 -2.40
C ASN A 141 -15.60 -3.35 -2.69
N LYS A 142 -14.80 -4.43 -2.71
CA LYS A 142 -15.32 -5.79 -2.88
C LYS A 142 -16.12 -6.27 -1.68
N LEU A 143 -15.82 -5.76 -0.49
CA LEU A 143 -16.39 -6.20 0.77
C LEU A 143 -17.64 -5.40 1.19
N GLY A 144 -17.85 -4.16 0.73
CA GLY A 144 -19.07 -3.40 1.04
C GLY A 144 -18.99 -2.44 2.23
N ASN A 145 -17.77 -2.13 2.68
CA ASN A 145 -17.33 -0.84 3.24
C ASN A 145 -17.86 -0.24 4.58
N THR A 146 -18.58 -0.90 5.49
CA THR A 146 -19.00 -0.19 6.75
C THR A 146 -18.28 -0.59 8.03
N THR A 147 -17.92 -1.85 8.26
CA THR A 147 -17.29 -2.26 9.54
C THR A 147 -16.19 -3.30 9.43
N GLY A 148 -16.02 -3.94 8.27
CA GLY A 148 -15.15 -5.12 8.14
C GLY A 148 -15.66 -6.34 8.90
N ILE A 149 -16.86 -6.27 9.49
CA ILE A 149 -17.48 -7.37 10.24
C ILE A 149 -18.59 -7.97 9.37
N TYR A 150 -18.64 -9.28 9.31
CA TYR A 150 -19.75 -10.03 8.75
C TYR A 150 -20.24 -11.00 9.79
N THR A 151 -21.56 -11.08 9.96
CA THR A 151 -22.16 -12.02 10.89
C THR A 151 -23.07 -12.99 10.18
N ILE A 152 -23.19 -14.19 10.72
CA ILE A 152 -24.22 -15.13 10.27
C ILE A 152 -25.57 -14.52 10.65
N ASN A 153 -26.56 -14.62 9.77
CA ASN A 153 -27.90 -14.03 9.93
C ASN A 153 -27.96 -12.48 9.91
N GLY A 154 -26.86 -11.76 9.73
CA GLY A 154 -26.86 -10.30 9.48
C GLY A 154 -27.10 -9.42 10.71
N GLY A 155 -26.99 -9.96 11.92
CA GLY A 155 -27.03 -9.23 13.19
C GLY A 155 -26.45 -10.04 14.34
N THR A 156 -26.48 -9.49 15.56
CA THR A 156 -26.17 -10.22 16.80
C THR A 156 -27.35 -11.10 17.23
N VAL A 157 -27.08 -12.20 17.92
CA VAL A 157 -28.12 -13.03 18.56
C VAL A 157 -29.03 -12.16 19.43
N SER A 158 -30.30 -12.01 19.03
CA SER A 158 -31.33 -11.32 19.82
C SER A 158 -31.91 -12.25 20.88
N ILE A 159 -31.86 -11.84 22.15
CA ILE A 159 -32.52 -12.55 23.27
C ILE A 159 -34.03 -12.29 23.35
N GLN A 160 -34.56 -11.37 22.53
CA GLN A 160 -35.99 -11.06 22.46
C GLN A 160 -36.77 -12.11 21.67
N GLU A 161 -36.09 -12.83 20.76
CA GLU A 161 -36.66 -13.96 20.02
C GLU A 161 -36.65 -15.23 20.88
N GLU A 162 -37.65 -16.10 20.74
CA GLU A 162 -37.64 -17.41 21.40
C GLU A 162 -36.84 -18.44 20.60
N TRP A 163 -35.77 -18.97 21.21
CA TRP A 163 -34.93 -20.05 20.70
C TRP A 163 -34.19 -20.73 21.86
N ASP A 164 -33.85 -22.01 21.70
CA ASP A 164 -33.07 -22.76 22.70
C ASP A 164 -31.58 -22.80 22.35
N ILE A 165 -31.26 -23.07 21.08
CA ILE A 165 -29.89 -23.08 20.54
C ILE A 165 -29.87 -22.34 19.21
N LYS A 166 -28.93 -21.41 19.04
CA LYS A 166 -28.74 -20.65 17.80
C LYS A 166 -27.31 -20.79 17.30
N PHE A 167 -27.16 -21.19 16.03
CA PHE A 167 -25.87 -21.20 15.35
C PHE A 167 -25.56 -19.80 14.83
N ASP A 168 -24.36 -19.30 15.14
CA ASP A 168 -23.92 -17.97 14.75
C ASP A 168 -22.39 -17.91 14.58
N GLY A 169 -21.90 -16.80 14.05
CA GLY A 169 -20.49 -16.57 13.86
C GLY A 169 -20.17 -15.22 13.24
N THR A 170 -18.90 -14.86 13.32
CA THR A 170 -18.37 -13.61 12.79
C THR A 170 -17.12 -13.85 11.96
N PHE A 171 -17.05 -13.19 10.80
CA PHE A 171 -15.81 -12.98 10.06
C PHE A 171 -15.45 -11.51 10.19
N MET A 172 -14.27 -11.21 10.72
CA MET A 172 -13.83 -9.84 11.00
C MET A 172 -12.52 -9.54 10.30
N ASP A 173 -12.56 -8.63 9.33
CA ASP A 173 -11.39 -7.97 8.76
C ASP A 173 -10.82 -6.96 9.76
N ASN A 174 -9.59 -7.19 10.20
CA ASN A 174 -8.90 -6.34 11.16
C ASN A 174 -8.26 -5.10 10.50
N SER A 175 -8.47 -4.86 9.20
CA SER A 175 -7.89 -3.78 8.38
C SER A 175 -6.35 -3.71 8.37
N LYS A 176 -5.68 -4.72 8.94
CA LYS A 176 -4.22 -4.81 8.96
C LYS A 176 -3.72 -5.52 7.72
N VAL A 177 -2.99 -4.79 6.89
CA VAL A 177 -2.40 -5.32 5.65
C VAL A 177 -0.98 -5.81 5.89
N ILE A 178 -0.73 -7.00 5.38
CA ILE A 178 0.58 -7.65 5.31
C ILE A 178 1.05 -7.58 3.87
N ASP A 179 2.22 -7.00 3.70
CA ASP A 179 2.95 -6.95 2.45
C ASP A 179 3.69 -8.28 2.23
N THR A 180 3.41 -8.95 1.12
CA THR A 180 4.01 -10.24 0.78
C THR A 180 4.63 -10.17 -0.62
N LYS A 181 5.53 -11.11 -0.94
CA LYS A 181 6.17 -11.18 -2.26
C LYS A 181 5.17 -11.27 -3.43
N ASN A 182 3.98 -11.83 -3.18
CA ASN A 182 2.95 -12.08 -4.19
C ASN A 182 1.74 -11.15 -4.05
N GLY A 183 1.90 -9.99 -3.38
CA GLY A 183 0.84 -9.01 -3.18
C GLY A 183 0.48 -8.82 -1.70
N TYR A 184 -0.73 -8.36 -1.44
CA TYR A 184 -1.17 -7.99 -0.09
C TYR A 184 -2.15 -9.01 0.49
N LYS A 185 -1.92 -9.38 1.75
CA LYS A 185 -2.86 -10.16 2.56
C LYS A 185 -3.42 -9.30 3.69
N PHE A 186 -4.60 -9.64 4.16
CA PHE A 186 -5.32 -8.89 5.18
C PHE A 186 -5.52 -9.77 6.40
N LYS A 187 -5.26 -9.27 7.61
CA LYS A 187 -5.52 -10.03 8.83
C LYS A 187 -7.02 -10.13 9.06
N ALA A 188 -7.50 -11.32 9.39
CA ALA A 188 -8.88 -11.54 9.80
C ALA A 188 -8.99 -12.56 10.93
N ASN A 189 -10.14 -12.51 11.61
CA ASN A 189 -10.55 -13.49 12.61
C ASN A 189 -11.86 -14.15 12.16
N LEU A 190 -12.02 -15.43 12.48
CA LEU A 190 -13.23 -16.19 12.24
C LEU A 190 -13.66 -16.87 13.54
N ASN A 191 -14.86 -16.51 14.01
CA ASN A 191 -15.47 -17.09 15.20
C ASN A 191 -16.77 -17.76 14.81
N ILE A 192 -16.97 -19.02 15.20
CA ILE A 192 -18.20 -19.78 14.98
C ILE A 192 -18.61 -20.39 16.30
N TYR A 193 -19.87 -20.24 16.69
CA TYR A 193 -20.36 -20.72 17.97
C TYR A 193 -21.83 -21.10 17.95
N LEU A 194 -22.22 -21.88 18.94
CA LEU A 194 -23.60 -22.10 19.34
C LEU A 194 -23.90 -21.21 20.54
N ALA A 195 -24.87 -20.32 20.41
CA ALA A 195 -25.48 -19.63 21.54
C ALA A 195 -26.55 -20.55 22.14
N ILE A 196 -26.49 -20.81 23.44
CA ILE A 196 -27.40 -21.69 24.17
C ILE A 196 -28.15 -20.83 25.18
N ARG A 197 -29.46 -20.72 25.06
CA ARG A 197 -30.27 -19.86 25.93
C ARG A 197 -30.31 -20.44 27.35
N THR A 198 -30.11 -19.57 28.33
CA THR A 198 -30.18 -19.93 29.74
C THR A 198 -31.52 -19.51 30.34
N PRO A 199 -31.96 -20.14 31.46
CA PRO A 199 -33.24 -19.81 32.10
C PRO A 199 -33.38 -18.34 32.54
N ASP A 200 -32.26 -17.65 32.79
CA ASP A 200 -32.20 -16.23 33.18
C ASP A 200 -32.23 -15.25 31.99
N LYS A 201 -32.66 -15.70 30.80
CA LYS A 201 -32.72 -14.93 29.55
C LYS A 201 -31.36 -14.36 29.08
N LYS A 202 -30.27 -15.03 29.47
CA LYS A 202 -28.94 -14.83 28.88
C LYS A 202 -28.65 -15.96 27.88
N PHE A 203 -27.42 -16.01 27.40
CA PHE A 203 -26.94 -17.15 26.64
C PHE A 203 -25.50 -17.48 26.98
N ASP A 204 -25.21 -18.78 27.03
CA ASP A 204 -23.86 -19.32 27.05
C ASP A 204 -23.38 -19.54 25.62
N THR A 205 -22.06 -19.50 25.43
CA THR A 205 -21.44 -19.66 24.12
C THR A 205 -20.60 -20.93 24.10
N LYS A 206 -20.95 -21.87 23.22
CA LYS A 206 -20.10 -23.01 22.87
C LYS A 206 -19.41 -22.73 21.55
N TYR A 207 -18.11 -22.40 21.59
CA TYR A 207 -17.33 -22.19 20.37
C TYR A 207 -17.12 -23.48 19.61
N LEU A 208 -17.43 -23.44 18.33
CA LEU A 208 -17.08 -24.49 17.36
C LEU A 208 -15.72 -24.19 16.75
N GLU A 209 -15.45 -22.91 16.47
CA GLU A 209 -14.15 -22.41 16.01
C GLU A 209 -13.89 -21.01 16.56
N MET A 210 -12.67 -20.77 17.00
CA MET A 210 -12.12 -19.43 17.16
C MET A 210 -10.73 -19.42 16.52
N SER A 211 -10.58 -18.73 15.39
CA SER A 211 -9.32 -18.72 14.63
C SER A 211 -8.90 -17.32 14.21
N ARG A 212 -7.59 -17.17 14.01
CA ARG A 212 -6.98 -15.96 13.46
C ARG A 212 -6.10 -16.33 12.27
N GLY A 213 -6.03 -15.42 11.31
CA GLY A 213 -5.29 -15.70 10.10
C GLY A 213 -5.18 -14.52 9.16
N THR A 214 -4.98 -14.85 7.89
CA THR A 214 -4.94 -13.90 6.80
C THR A 214 -5.92 -14.27 5.72
N TYR A 215 -6.33 -13.29 4.92
CA TYR A 215 -7.08 -13.55 3.71
C TYR A 215 -6.56 -12.74 2.52
N GLU A 216 -6.90 -13.21 1.33
CA GLU A 216 -6.75 -12.49 0.08
C GLU A 216 -8.01 -12.68 -0.78
N ILE A 217 -8.26 -11.77 -1.72
CA ILE A 217 -9.38 -11.86 -2.65
C ILE A 217 -8.85 -12.08 -4.07
N LYS A 218 -9.31 -13.14 -4.73
CA LYS A 218 -9.00 -13.48 -6.13
C LYS A 218 -10.27 -13.92 -6.82
N ASP A 219 -10.58 -13.34 -7.98
CA ASP A 219 -11.74 -13.73 -8.82
C ASP A 219 -13.05 -13.87 -8.02
N ASP A 220 -13.39 -12.82 -7.26
CA ASP A 220 -14.58 -12.73 -6.39
C ASP A 220 -14.73 -13.85 -5.35
N LYS A 221 -13.59 -14.44 -4.97
CA LYS A 221 -13.48 -15.38 -3.87
C LYS A 221 -12.51 -14.86 -2.82
N LEU A 222 -12.90 -14.96 -1.56
CA LEU A 222 -12.06 -14.71 -0.41
C LEU A 222 -11.45 -16.02 0.07
N TYR A 223 -10.13 -16.09 0.14
CA TYR A 223 -9.38 -17.24 0.63
C TYR A 223 -8.86 -16.91 2.03
N TYR A 224 -9.42 -17.55 3.05
CA TYR A 224 -9.01 -17.38 4.45
C TYR A 224 -8.05 -18.48 4.87
N TYR A 225 -6.83 -18.09 5.19
CA TYR A 225 -5.73 -18.95 5.64
C TYR A 225 -5.61 -18.84 7.15
N ARG A 226 -5.86 -19.93 7.86
CA ARG A 226 -5.69 -19.98 9.32
C ARG A 226 -4.22 -20.01 9.66
N GLU A 227 -3.82 -19.14 10.57
CA GLU A 227 -2.47 -19.13 11.16
C GLU A 227 -2.48 -19.72 12.56
N ASN A 228 -3.57 -19.49 13.31
CA ASN A 228 -3.78 -20.02 14.65
C ASN A 228 -5.25 -20.39 14.84
N ILE A 229 -5.50 -21.52 15.52
CA ILE A 229 -6.83 -21.96 15.95
C ILE A 229 -6.78 -21.99 17.48
N GLU A 230 -7.47 -21.05 18.11
CA GLU A 230 -7.49 -20.87 19.57
C GLU A 230 -8.47 -21.83 20.22
N GLN A 231 -9.59 -22.12 19.55
CA GLN A 231 -10.58 -23.09 19.99
C GLN A 231 -11.15 -23.86 18.79
N GLN A 232 -11.38 -25.16 18.99
CA GLN A 232 -11.97 -26.06 18.02
C GLN A 232 -12.82 -27.09 18.77
N SER A 233 -14.02 -27.40 18.26
CA SER A 233 -14.81 -28.54 18.73
C SER A 233 -14.25 -29.86 18.16
N ASP A 234 -14.23 -30.91 18.98
CA ASP A 234 -13.68 -32.22 18.62
C ASP A 234 -14.41 -32.92 17.46
N ASP A 235 -15.66 -32.51 17.20
CA ASP A 235 -16.54 -33.12 16.22
C ASP A 235 -16.53 -32.41 14.85
N ILE A 236 -15.62 -31.46 14.63
CA ILE A 236 -15.39 -30.83 13.34
C ILE A 236 -13.92 -30.91 12.92
N ASN A 237 -13.69 -31.03 11.61
CA ASN A 237 -12.36 -30.96 11.03
C ASN A 237 -12.19 -29.61 10.31
N ILE A 238 -11.49 -28.68 10.94
CA ILE A 238 -11.30 -27.33 10.40
C ILE A 238 -10.21 -27.36 9.31
N PRO A 239 -10.50 -26.94 8.06
CA PRO A 239 -9.50 -26.93 7.01
C PRO A 239 -8.46 -25.83 7.23
N LYS A 240 -7.24 -26.01 6.70
CA LYS A 240 -6.21 -24.95 6.72
C LYS A 240 -6.65 -23.69 5.97
N VAL A 241 -7.44 -23.87 4.92
CA VAL A 241 -7.94 -22.79 4.06
C VAL A 241 -9.45 -22.94 3.88
N SER A 242 -10.20 -21.88 4.15
CA SER A 242 -11.60 -21.76 3.76
C SER A 242 -11.72 -20.84 2.55
N VAL A 243 -12.60 -21.17 1.62
CA VAL A 243 -12.91 -20.32 0.46
C VAL A 243 -14.33 -19.79 0.64
N PHE A 244 -14.51 -18.48 0.50
CA PHE A 244 -15.81 -17.84 0.51
C PHE A 244 -16.08 -17.23 -0.86
N LYS A 245 -17.24 -17.51 -1.45
CA LYS A 245 -17.72 -16.75 -2.61
C LYS A 245 -18.21 -15.39 -2.11
N ILE A 246 -17.81 -14.34 -2.81
CA ILE A 246 -18.29 -12.98 -2.54
C ILE A 246 -19.47 -12.72 -3.47
N GLU A 247 -20.65 -12.46 -2.90
CA GLU A 247 -21.85 -12.06 -3.64
C GLU A 247 -22.45 -10.80 -2.99
N GLY A 248 -22.27 -9.65 -3.64
CA GLY A 248 -22.59 -8.36 -3.02
C GLY A 248 -21.83 -8.19 -1.70
N ASN A 249 -22.54 -7.89 -0.62
CA ASN A 249 -21.96 -7.71 0.72
C ASN A 249 -22.03 -9.00 1.56
N THR A 250 -21.98 -10.17 0.92
CA THR A 250 -22.08 -11.47 1.58
C THR A 250 -20.90 -12.38 1.27
N LEU A 251 -20.52 -13.18 2.26
CA LEU A 251 -19.49 -14.21 2.17
C LEU A 251 -20.13 -15.58 2.35
N ILE A 252 -20.07 -16.41 1.31
CA ILE A 252 -20.71 -17.74 1.28
C ILE A 252 -19.62 -18.81 1.32
N LEU A 253 -19.53 -19.59 2.40
CA LEU A 253 -18.54 -20.64 2.55
C LEU A 253 -18.71 -21.72 1.47
N GLN A 254 -17.65 -21.98 0.71
CA GLN A 254 -17.53 -23.05 -0.27
C GLN A 254 -16.84 -24.23 0.42
N ASN A 255 -17.41 -25.44 0.37
CA ASN A 255 -17.01 -26.62 1.15
C ASN A 255 -17.26 -26.44 2.65
N ASN A 256 -18.53 -26.59 3.02
CA ASN A 256 -19.01 -26.36 4.37
C ASN A 256 -18.58 -27.46 5.35
N TYR A 257 -17.44 -27.28 6.03
CA TYR A 257 -16.97 -28.16 7.11
C TYR A 257 -17.84 -28.10 8.39
N LEU A 258 -18.88 -27.27 8.40
CA LEU A 258 -19.86 -27.10 9.48
C LEU A 258 -21.25 -27.66 9.11
N GLU A 259 -21.34 -28.49 8.07
CA GLU A 259 -22.61 -29.03 7.54
C GLU A 259 -23.47 -29.76 8.58
N LYS A 260 -22.84 -30.36 9.60
CA LYS A 260 -23.51 -31.00 10.75
C LYS A 260 -24.39 -30.02 11.53
N TYR A 261 -24.01 -28.74 11.54
CA TYR A 261 -24.67 -27.69 12.32
C TYR A 261 -25.60 -26.83 11.47
N GLN A 262 -25.19 -26.49 10.24
CA GLN A 262 -25.99 -25.65 9.36
C GLN A 262 -25.68 -25.96 7.89
N LYS A 263 -26.72 -26.15 7.05
CA LYS A 263 -26.56 -26.54 5.64
C LYS A 263 -25.75 -25.54 4.81
N ASN A 264 -26.00 -24.24 5.00
CA ASN A 264 -25.34 -23.15 4.28
C ASN A 264 -24.79 -22.12 5.25
N ILE A 265 -23.51 -21.76 5.12
CA ILE A 265 -22.88 -20.73 5.95
C ILE A 265 -22.76 -19.45 5.12
N ILE A 266 -23.55 -18.44 5.48
CA ILE A 266 -23.60 -17.16 4.81
C ILE A 266 -23.37 -16.07 5.86
N PHE A 267 -22.26 -15.35 5.72
CA PHE A 267 -22.01 -14.15 6.50
C PHE A 267 -22.47 -12.93 5.73
N LYS A 268 -23.18 -12.03 6.40
CA LYS A 268 -23.68 -10.78 5.83
C LYS A 268 -23.05 -9.61 6.57
N SER A 269 -22.68 -8.56 5.85
CA SER A 269 -22.30 -7.32 6.50
C SER A 269 -23.51 -6.75 7.27
N PRO A 270 -23.34 -6.31 8.53
CA PRO A 270 -24.44 -5.75 9.30
C PRO A 270 -24.98 -4.52 8.59
N THR A 271 -26.30 -4.49 8.38
CA THR A 271 -26.96 -3.31 7.83
C THR A 271 -27.08 -2.29 8.94
N ILE A 272 -26.32 -1.19 8.86
CA ILE A 272 -26.57 -0.04 9.73
C ILE A 272 -27.91 0.56 9.27
N LYS A 273 -28.96 0.32 10.04
CA LYS A 273 -30.25 1.01 9.87
C LYS A 273 -30.19 2.38 10.54
#